data_AF-A0A519QT52-F1
#
_entry.id   AF-A0A519QT52-F1
#
_cell.length_a   1.000
_cell.length_b   1.000
_cell.length_c   1.000
_cell.angle_alpha   90.00
_cell.angle_beta   90.00
_cell.angle_gamma   90.00
#
_symmetry.space_group_name_H-M   'P 1'
#
loop_
_entity.id
_entity.type
_entity.pdbx_description
1 polymer ?
#
loop_
_entity_poly.entity_id
_entity_poly.type
_entity_poly.pdbx_seq_one_letter_code
_entity_poly.pdbx_strand_id
1 'polypeptide(L)'
;MKKFIQALLFTLLLVPNFIQAQTQEAGEVGAMWSYPVVYKYDEQVTWYFDLSSTTFAAESDIYLWMWSPSEPDAGNWENSSEFAKLNYEGNLIWSMTLTPTLYFNKTPAEIAASAGFWFRLKNKTGTLQSGVAQVAYTDFSTFYTANELIRSYPTAPTLDKGISILFNSNLQPGFEGATSVHLHSGLNNWDIKQEYQAWLPEIVEKTKFKNLGNGFYKMDLIPKEYYNAPDGYVMNNLVFLIVKDEWASTTPDQVLNAGEYIPPPPPEFRFFPLQLSKKDFLGIIRKNNEPGVNKLLYTITANDVVLTGEFMGGTAEIKGFVNLVTPLKDVQNLTSIHVLVKDNNDNVISDTTIPLKTVD
;
A
#
# COMPACT_ATOMS: atom_id res chain seq x y z
N MET A 1 -14.15 -64.03 -19.27
CA MET A 1 -14.71 -63.03 -18.33
C MET A 1 -13.68 -62.45 -17.36
N LYS A 2 -12.90 -63.25 -16.60
CA LYS A 2 -11.89 -62.71 -15.64
C LYS A 2 -10.83 -61.79 -16.26
N LYS A 3 -10.34 -62.09 -17.48
CA LYS A 3 -9.33 -61.25 -18.17
C LYS A 3 -9.87 -59.91 -18.68
N PHE A 4 -11.16 -59.81 -18.99
CA PHE A 4 -11.80 -58.55 -19.40
C PHE A 4 -12.03 -57.61 -18.20
N ILE A 5 -12.40 -58.17 -17.04
CA ILE A 5 -12.57 -57.41 -15.80
C ILE A 5 -11.22 -56.85 -15.32
N GLN A 6 -10.13 -57.63 -15.44
CA GLN A 6 -8.78 -57.19 -15.09
C GLN A 6 -8.25 -56.09 -16.02
N ALA A 7 -8.56 -56.16 -17.32
CA ALA A 7 -8.19 -55.11 -18.28
C ALA A 7 -8.95 -53.80 -18.02
N LEU A 8 -10.23 -53.87 -17.63
CA LEU A 8 -11.06 -52.71 -17.28
C LEU A 8 -10.59 -52.04 -15.97
N LEU A 9 -10.19 -52.83 -14.97
CA LEU A 9 -9.63 -52.31 -13.71
C LEU A 9 -8.25 -51.64 -13.92
N PHE A 10 -7.42 -52.16 -14.83
CA PHE A 10 -6.15 -51.51 -15.17
C PHE A 10 -6.32 -50.22 -15.98
N THR A 11 -7.37 -50.12 -16.82
CA THR A 11 -7.67 -48.87 -17.55
C THR A 11 -8.25 -47.79 -16.64
N LEU A 12 -9.00 -48.16 -15.60
CA LEU A 12 -9.48 -47.22 -14.56
C LEU A 12 -8.36 -46.70 -13.65
N LEU A 13 -7.27 -47.45 -13.46
CA LEU A 13 -6.07 -47.01 -12.71
C LEU A 13 -5.11 -46.14 -13.54
N LEU A 14 -5.30 -46.09 -14.86
CA LEU A 14 -4.52 -45.26 -15.80
C LEU A 14 -5.27 -43.99 -16.23
N VAL A 15 -6.47 -43.75 -15.70
CA VAL A 15 -7.09 -42.42 -15.82
C VAL A 15 -6.21 -41.49 -14.99
N PRO A 16 -5.55 -40.47 -15.59
CA PRO A 16 -4.84 -39.49 -14.80
C PRO A 16 -5.85 -38.93 -13.81
N ASN A 17 -5.52 -39.02 -12.51
CA ASN A 17 -6.23 -38.26 -11.50
C ASN A 17 -6.14 -36.79 -11.94
N PHE A 18 -7.21 -36.29 -12.58
CA PHE A 18 -7.47 -34.86 -12.63
C PHE A 18 -7.75 -34.47 -11.18
N ILE A 19 -6.67 -34.30 -10.42
CA ILE A 19 -6.70 -33.46 -9.23
C ILE A 19 -7.11 -32.12 -9.80
N GLN A 20 -8.39 -31.76 -9.71
CA GLN A 20 -8.77 -30.37 -9.75
C GLN A 20 -7.88 -29.72 -8.69
N ALA A 21 -6.88 -28.97 -9.14
CA ALA A 21 -6.05 -28.19 -8.24
C ALA A 21 -7.04 -27.36 -7.42
N GLN A 22 -7.22 -27.72 -6.15
CA GLN A 22 -8.06 -26.94 -5.27
C GLN A 22 -7.46 -25.54 -5.24
N THR A 23 -8.22 -24.55 -5.69
CA THR A 23 -7.78 -23.17 -5.59
C THR A 23 -7.52 -22.87 -4.12
N GLN A 24 -6.27 -22.52 -3.81
CA GLN A 24 -5.86 -22.14 -2.47
C GLN A 24 -6.37 -20.73 -2.18
N GLU A 25 -6.97 -20.54 -1.02
CA GLU A 25 -7.34 -19.21 -0.53
C GLU A 25 -6.10 -18.55 0.12
N ALA A 26 -5.79 -17.35 -0.34
CA ALA A 26 -4.69 -16.53 0.13
C ALA A 26 -5.08 -15.69 1.36
N GLY A 27 -6.37 -15.55 1.62
CA GLY A 27 -6.93 -14.68 2.66
C GLY A 27 -7.71 -13.50 2.09
N GLU A 28 -8.24 -12.67 2.98
CA GLU A 28 -9.04 -11.51 2.62
C GLU A 28 -8.16 -10.32 2.19
N VAL A 29 -8.63 -9.58 1.20
CA VAL A 29 -8.02 -8.30 0.80
C VAL A 29 -8.20 -7.31 1.94
N GLY A 30 -7.12 -6.62 2.31
CA GLY A 30 -7.12 -5.63 3.37
C GLY A 30 -7.74 -4.31 2.92
N ALA A 31 -7.16 -3.19 3.39
CA ALA A 31 -7.61 -1.88 2.99
C ALA A 31 -7.51 -1.67 1.47
N MET A 32 -8.55 -1.05 0.90
CA MET A 32 -8.58 -0.65 -0.50
C MET A 32 -8.83 0.84 -0.57
N TRP A 33 -8.11 1.52 -1.46
CA TRP A 33 -8.31 2.94 -1.70
C TRP A 33 -8.06 3.27 -3.16
N SER A 34 -8.36 4.50 -3.54
CA SER A 34 -8.14 4.98 -4.90
C SER A 34 -7.54 6.37 -4.92
N TYR A 35 -6.83 6.66 -6.00
CA TYR A 35 -6.41 8.01 -6.34
C TYR A 35 -6.76 8.30 -7.81
N PRO A 36 -7.52 9.37 -8.12
CA PRO A 36 -8.23 10.27 -7.19
C PRO A 36 -9.19 9.57 -6.21
N VAL A 37 -9.50 10.21 -5.08
CA VAL A 37 -10.42 9.64 -4.06
C VAL A 37 -11.86 9.62 -4.58
N VAL A 38 -12.26 10.69 -5.27
CA VAL A 38 -13.53 10.74 -6.01
C VAL A 38 -13.26 10.98 -7.49
N TYR A 39 -13.97 10.26 -8.34
CA TYR A 39 -13.77 10.30 -9.80
C TYR A 39 -15.07 9.93 -10.51
N LYS A 40 -15.27 10.45 -11.72
CA LYS A 40 -16.34 9.95 -12.60
C LYS A 40 -15.90 8.64 -13.26
N TYR A 41 -16.84 7.77 -13.63
CA TYR A 41 -16.50 6.45 -14.21
C TYR A 41 -15.76 6.51 -15.55
N ASP A 42 -15.77 7.66 -16.23
CA ASP A 42 -15.02 7.95 -17.45
C ASP A 42 -13.67 8.64 -17.19
N GLU A 43 -13.27 8.79 -15.93
CA GLU A 43 -11.97 9.30 -15.53
C GLU A 43 -11.00 8.15 -15.21
N GLN A 44 -9.72 8.37 -15.47
CA GLN A 44 -8.68 7.46 -15.02
C GLN A 44 -8.57 7.49 -13.50
N VAL A 45 -8.44 6.32 -12.90
CA VAL A 45 -8.26 6.10 -11.47
C VAL A 45 -7.22 5.01 -11.25
N THR A 46 -6.44 5.13 -10.18
CA THR A 46 -5.60 4.04 -9.69
C THR A 46 -6.22 3.46 -8.42
N TRP A 47 -6.50 2.17 -8.43
CA TRP A 47 -6.93 1.41 -7.26
C TRP A 47 -5.73 0.77 -6.60
N TYR A 48 -5.72 0.76 -5.27
CA TYR A 48 -4.68 0.16 -4.45
C TYR A 48 -5.28 -0.90 -3.54
N PHE A 49 -4.54 -1.99 -3.37
CA PHE A 49 -4.95 -3.16 -2.60
C PHE A 49 -3.84 -3.49 -1.60
N ASP A 50 -4.17 -3.41 -0.31
CA ASP A 50 -3.32 -3.91 0.76
C ASP A 50 -3.52 -5.42 0.91
N LEU A 51 -2.46 -6.18 0.66
CA LEU A 51 -2.45 -7.64 0.75
C LEU A 51 -1.58 -8.14 1.91
N SER A 52 -1.26 -7.28 2.89
CA SER A 52 -0.45 -7.65 4.05
C SER A 52 -1.08 -8.73 4.93
N SER A 53 -2.41 -8.90 4.86
CA SER A 53 -3.18 -9.95 5.54
C SER A 53 -3.25 -11.26 4.77
N THR A 54 -2.68 -11.33 3.56
CA THR A 54 -2.76 -12.49 2.69
C THR A 54 -1.47 -13.31 2.68
N THR A 55 -1.49 -14.47 2.02
CA THR A 55 -0.32 -15.32 1.77
C THR A 55 0.35 -15.06 0.43
N PHE A 56 -0.06 -14.03 -0.32
CA PHE A 56 0.63 -13.64 -1.55
C PHE A 56 2.07 -13.22 -1.22
N ALA A 57 3.03 -13.70 -2.02
CA ALA A 57 4.41 -13.33 -1.84
C ALA A 57 4.65 -11.89 -2.34
N ALA A 58 5.55 -11.16 -1.69
CA ALA A 58 6.05 -9.89 -2.21
C ALA A 58 6.57 -10.07 -3.65
N GLU A 59 6.37 -9.06 -4.51
CA GLU A 59 6.78 -9.05 -5.92
C GLU A 59 6.14 -10.14 -6.80
N SER A 60 5.24 -10.96 -6.27
CA SER A 60 4.53 -11.96 -7.06
C SER A 60 3.57 -11.31 -8.07
N ASP A 61 3.38 -11.99 -9.20
CA ASP A 61 2.44 -11.57 -10.22
C ASP A 61 1.00 -11.82 -9.76
N ILE A 62 0.28 -10.72 -9.50
CA ILE A 62 -1.12 -10.73 -9.07
C ILE A 62 -1.99 -10.10 -10.17
N TYR A 63 -3.15 -10.70 -10.42
CA TYR A 63 -4.10 -10.31 -11.45
C TYR A 63 -5.47 -10.02 -10.84
N LEU A 64 -6.15 -9.03 -11.41
CA LEU A 64 -7.48 -8.61 -11.03
C LEU A 64 -8.54 -9.37 -11.83
N TRP A 65 -9.27 -10.26 -11.16
CA TRP A 65 -10.42 -10.95 -11.75
C TRP A 65 -11.72 -10.31 -11.28
N MET A 66 -12.44 -9.66 -12.19
CA MET A 66 -13.70 -8.97 -11.87
C MET A 66 -14.85 -9.56 -12.65
N TRP A 67 -16.03 -9.60 -12.04
CA TRP A 67 -17.27 -10.03 -12.69
C TRP A 67 -18.38 -8.98 -12.63
N SER A 68 -18.11 -7.82 -12.02
CA SER A 68 -19.04 -6.69 -12.00
C SER A 68 -18.23 -5.39 -12.06
N PRO A 69 -18.62 -4.39 -12.89
CA PRO A 69 -19.83 -4.28 -13.74
C PRO A 69 -19.92 -5.21 -14.96
N SER A 70 -18.81 -5.80 -15.40
CA SER A 70 -18.73 -6.85 -16.42
C SER A 70 -17.54 -7.75 -16.09
N GLU A 71 -17.26 -8.75 -16.94
CA GLU A 71 -16.09 -9.64 -16.81
C GLU A 71 -15.12 -9.39 -17.97
N PRO A 72 -14.18 -8.43 -17.84
CA PRO A 72 -13.27 -8.07 -18.93
C PRO A 72 -12.31 -9.19 -19.32
N ASP A 73 -11.94 -10.05 -18.36
CA ASP A 73 -11.02 -11.17 -18.56
C ASP A 73 -11.76 -12.52 -18.72
N ALA A 74 -12.97 -12.49 -19.27
CA ALA A 74 -13.84 -13.65 -19.34
C ALA A 74 -13.20 -14.87 -20.01
N GLY A 75 -13.29 -16.02 -19.35
CA GLY A 75 -12.73 -17.29 -19.82
C GLY A 75 -11.23 -17.47 -19.57
N ASN A 76 -10.55 -16.52 -18.92
CA ASN A 76 -9.10 -16.60 -18.62
C ASN A 76 -8.82 -16.93 -17.15
N TRP A 77 -9.61 -17.83 -16.55
CA TRP A 77 -9.40 -18.20 -15.15
C TRP A 77 -8.06 -18.92 -14.95
N GLU A 78 -7.71 -19.89 -15.79
CA GLU A 78 -6.46 -20.65 -15.65
C GLU A 78 -5.26 -19.94 -16.30
N ASN A 79 -5.46 -18.78 -16.93
CA ASN A 79 -4.42 -18.02 -17.64
C ASN A 79 -4.80 -16.54 -17.79
N SER A 80 -4.75 -15.77 -16.70
CA SER A 80 -5.21 -14.37 -16.68
C SER A 80 -4.49 -13.48 -17.69
N SER A 81 -5.19 -12.53 -18.30
CA SER A 81 -4.60 -11.65 -19.31
C SER A 81 -3.65 -10.62 -18.71
N GLU A 82 -2.65 -10.17 -19.48
CA GLU A 82 -1.68 -9.17 -19.03
C GLU A 82 -2.31 -7.81 -18.66
N PHE A 83 -3.40 -7.42 -19.32
CA PHE A 83 -4.10 -6.18 -18.99
C PHE A 83 -4.70 -6.19 -17.58
N ALA A 84 -4.91 -7.38 -17.00
CA ALA A 84 -5.45 -7.57 -15.66
C ALA A 84 -4.34 -7.63 -14.59
N LYS A 85 -3.05 -7.54 -14.98
CA LYS A 85 -1.93 -7.61 -14.06
C LYS A 85 -1.85 -6.34 -13.20
N LEU A 86 -1.65 -6.51 -11.90
CA LEU A 86 -1.40 -5.43 -10.96
C LEU A 86 0.09 -5.04 -10.92
N ASN A 87 0.36 -3.79 -10.58
CA ASN A 87 1.72 -3.29 -10.30
C ASN A 87 2.04 -3.47 -8.82
N TYR A 88 3.27 -3.87 -8.48
CA TYR A 88 3.71 -3.95 -7.09
C TYR A 88 4.28 -2.60 -6.63
N GLU A 89 3.72 -2.05 -5.56
CA GLU A 89 4.09 -0.73 -5.00
C GLU A 89 5.04 -0.83 -3.80
N GLY A 90 5.43 -2.05 -3.41
CA GLY A 90 6.16 -2.31 -2.15
C GLY A 90 5.23 -2.48 -0.96
N ASN A 91 5.78 -2.94 0.18
CA ASN A 91 5.04 -3.12 1.45
C ASN A 91 3.76 -3.95 1.34
N LEU A 92 3.74 -4.94 0.43
CA LEU A 92 2.57 -5.77 0.15
C LEU A 92 1.35 -4.98 -0.37
N ILE A 93 1.60 -3.85 -1.04
CA ILE A 93 0.59 -3.08 -1.75
C ILE A 93 0.73 -3.33 -3.25
N TRP A 94 -0.39 -3.56 -3.90
CA TRP A 94 -0.49 -3.64 -5.36
C TRP A 94 -1.47 -2.60 -5.89
N SER A 95 -1.28 -2.17 -7.14
CA SER A 95 -2.13 -1.16 -7.77
C SER A 95 -2.58 -1.55 -9.19
N MET A 96 -3.66 -0.93 -9.65
CA MET A 96 -4.05 -0.92 -11.05
C MET A 96 -4.60 0.44 -11.45
N THR A 97 -4.02 1.02 -12.49
CA THR A 97 -4.53 2.22 -13.14
C THR A 97 -5.44 1.84 -14.30
N LEU A 98 -6.69 2.29 -14.28
CA LEU A 98 -7.67 2.01 -15.32
C LEU A 98 -8.63 3.19 -15.51
N THR A 99 -9.39 3.18 -16.60
CA THR A 99 -10.59 4.00 -16.77
C THR A 99 -11.80 3.07 -16.75
N PRO A 100 -12.73 3.15 -15.78
CA PRO A 100 -13.77 2.13 -15.61
C PRO A 100 -14.60 1.88 -16.88
N THR A 101 -15.02 2.93 -17.58
CA THR A 101 -15.78 2.79 -18.83
C THR A 101 -15.03 2.01 -19.90
N LEU A 102 -13.71 2.20 -20.00
CA LEU A 102 -12.85 1.50 -20.95
C LEU A 102 -12.58 0.06 -20.50
N TYR A 103 -12.27 -0.15 -19.23
CA TYR A 103 -11.93 -1.46 -18.68
C TYR A 103 -13.13 -2.42 -18.75
N PHE A 104 -14.32 -1.95 -18.41
CA PHE A 104 -15.54 -2.77 -18.42
C PHE A 104 -16.28 -2.75 -19.76
N ASN A 105 -15.88 -1.89 -20.71
CA ASN A 105 -16.62 -1.60 -21.92
C ASN A 105 -18.10 -1.28 -21.63
N LYS A 106 -18.31 -0.33 -20.71
CA LYS A 106 -19.62 0.08 -20.19
C LYS A 106 -19.73 1.60 -20.15
N THR A 107 -20.95 2.09 -20.28
CA THR A 107 -21.24 3.52 -20.05
C THR A 107 -21.21 3.85 -18.56
N PRO A 108 -21.01 5.13 -18.17
CA PRO A 108 -21.10 5.53 -16.76
C PRO A 108 -22.43 5.13 -16.10
N ALA A 109 -23.54 5.21 -16.83
CA ALA A 109 -24.87 4.84 -16.33
C ALA A 109 -25.00 3.34 -16.06
N GLU A 110 -24.45 2.49 -16.93
CA GLU A 110 -24.43 1.04 -16.71
C GLU A 110 -23.54 0.65 -15.53
N ILE A 111 -22.40 1.33 -15.34
CA ILE A 111 -21.53 1.11 -14.18
C ILE A 111 -22.24 1.54 -12.89
N ALA A 112 -22.88 2.72 -12.89
CA ALA A 112 -23.64 3.21 -11.73
C ALA A 112 -24.79 2.28 -11.33
N ALA A 113 -25.41 1.60 -12.30
CA ALA A 113 -26.51 0.67 -12.09
C ALA A 113 -26.06 -0.76 -11.74
N SER A 114 -24.76 -1.03 -11.70
CA SER A 114 -24.23 -2.37 -11.38
C SER A 114 -24.31 -2.67 -9.88
N ALA A 115 -23.97 -3.90 -9.50
CA ALA A 115 -23.86 -4.30 -8.10
C ALA A 115 -22.61 -3.73 -7.41
N GLY A 116 -21.80 -2.92 -8.09
CA GLY A 116 -20.49 -2.45 -7.65
C GLY A 116 -19.33 -3.12 -8.39
N PHE A 117 -18.11 -2.90 -7.89
CA PHE A 117 -16.88 -3.41 -8.48
C PHE A 117 -16.43 -4.69 -7.76
N TRP A 118 -17.07 -5.82 -8.06
CA TRP A 118 -16.80 -7.10 -7.39
C TRP A 118 -15.67 -7.88 -8.04
N PHE A 119 -14.75 -8.39 -7.23
CA PHE A 119 -13.53 -9.02 -7.71
C PHE A 119 -12.90 -10.05 -6.77
N ARG A 120 -11.91 -10.77 -7.30
CA ARG A 120 -10.86 -11.49 -6.58
C ARG A 120 -9.50 -11.09 -7.15
N LEU A 121 -8.47 -11.15 -6.32
CA LEU A 121 -7.09 -11.12 -6.76
C LEU A 121 -6.56 -12.54 -6.83
N LYS A 122 -5.67 -12.82 -7.76
CA LYS A 122 -5.20 -14.18 -8.03
C LYS A 122 -3.83 -14.20 -8.66
N ASN A 123 -3.14 -15.34 -8.57
CA ASN A 123 -1.99 -15.57 -9.42
C ASN A 123 -2.43 -15.84 -10.88
N LYS A 124 -1.46 -15.86 -11.80
CA LYS A 124 -1.68 -16.06 -13.25
C LYS A 124 -2.60 -17.25 -13.57
N THR A 125 -2.46 -18.34 -12.82
CA THR A 125 -3.12 -19.63 -13.09
C THR A 125 -4.41 -19.83 -12.31
N GLY A 126 -4.82 -18.89 -11.46
CA GLY A 126 -6.00 -19.04 -10.59
C GLY A 126 -5.91 -20.19 -9.58
N THR A 127 -4.70 -20.66 -9.28
CA THR A 127 -4.47 -21.70 -8.26
C THR A 127 -4.33 -21.12 -6.86
N LEU A 128 -4.08 -19.82 -6.75
CA LEU A 128 -4.09 -19.05 -5.50
C LEU A 128 -4.94 -17.80 -5.72
N GLN A 129 -5.91 -17.54 -4.84
CA GLN A 129 -6.83 -16.41 -4.93
C GLN A 129 -7.10 -15.74 -3.57
N SER A 130 -7.41 -14.46 -3.55
CA SER A 130 -7.99 -13.80 -2.38
C SER A 130 -9.45 -14.20 -2.18
N GLY A 131 -9.98 -13.91 -0.99
CA GLY A 131 -11.42 -13.81 -0.75
C GLY A 131 -12.11 -12.82 -1.71
N VAL A 132 -13.44 -12.87 -1.74
CA VAL A 132 -14.25 -11.96 -2.55
C VAL A 132 -14.20 -10.56 -1.95
N ALA A 133 -13.83 -9.58 -2.76
CA ALA A 133 -13.76 -8.18 -2.35
C ALA A 133 -14.55 -7.28 -3.31
N GLN A 134 -14.76 -6.04 -2.88
CA GLN A 134 -15.39 -5.00 -3.69
C GLN A 134 -14.62 -3.70 -3.55
N VAL A 135 -14.27 -3.06 -4.67
CA VAL A 135 -13.71 -1.71 -4.62
C VAL A 135 -14.84 -0.76 -4.26
N ALA A 136 -14.65 -0.02 -3.16
CA ALA A 136 -15.59 1.00 -2.75
C ALA A 136 -15.55 2.16 -3.74
N TYR A 137 -16.73 2.59 -4.19
CA TYR A 137 -16.89 3.83 -4.94
C TYR A 137 -17.45 4.91 -4.02
N THR A 138 -16.75 6.03 -3.91
CA THR A 138 -17.22 7.18 -3.16
C THR A 138 -18.06 8.07 -4.07
N ASP A 139 -19.39 7.95 -3.94
CA ASP A 139 -20.29 8.84 -4.65
C ASP A 139 -20.19 10.28 -4.12
N PHE A 140 -19.96 11.21 -5.04
CA PHE A 140 -19.88 12.63 -4.76
C PHE A 140 -20.98 13.43 -5.50
N SER A 141 -21.93 12.74 -6.15
CA SER A 141 -23.03 13.36 -6.89
C SER A 141 -23.89 14.30 -6.04
N THR A 142 -24.01 13.99 -4.74
CA THR A 142 -24.75 14.82 -3.78
C THR A 142 -24.15 16.21 -3.61
N PHE A 143 -22.86 16.42 -3.92
CA PHE A 143 -22.23 17.74 -3.84
C PHE A 143 -22.88 18.75 -4.80
N TYR A 144 -23.34 18.30 -5.98
CA TYR A 144 -23.96 19.17 -6.97
C TYR A 144 -25.27 19.81 -6.50
N THR A 145 -25.92 19.22 -5.49
CA THR A 145 -27.23 19.67 -4.98
C THR A 145 -27.21 20.04 -3.50
N ALA A 146 -26.11 19.78 -2.78
CA ALA A 146 -26.01 20.00 -1.34
C ALA A 146 -25.97 21.49 -0.92
N ASN A 147 -25.84 22.41 -1.88
CA ASN A 147 -25.64 23.85 -1.60
C ASN A 147 -24.46 24.12 -0.65
N GLU A 148 -23.38 23.37 -0.84
CA GLU A 148 -22.14 23.49 -0.08
C GLU A 148 -21.07 24.17 -0.93
N LEU A 149 -20.32 25.10 -0.33
CA LEU A 149 -19.24 25.81 -1.01
C LEU A 149 -18.07 24.86 -1.33
N ILE A 150 -17.62 24.10 -0.33
CA ILE A 150 -16.46 23.21 -0.42
C ILE A 150 -16.75 21.92 0.34
N ARG A 151 -16.28 20.78 -0.20
CA ARG A 151 -16.32 19.48 0.46
C ARG A 151 -15.06 18.69 0.13
N SER A 152 -14.48 17.99 1.10
CA SER A 152 -13.33 17.11 0.89
C SER A 152 -13.67 15.64 1.06
N TYR A 153 -12.92 14.79 0.37
CA TYR A 153 -12.93 13.35 0.49
C TYR A 153 -11.50 12.83 0.66
N PRO A 154 -11.15 12.21 1.81
CA PRO A 154 -11.98 12.10 3.01
C PRO A 154 -12.19 13.47 3.70
N THR A 155 -13.09 13.52 4.68
CA THR A 155 -13.34 14.70 5.52
C THR A 155 -12.23 14.95 6.56
N ALA A 156 -11.42 13.93 6.83
CA ALA A 156 -10.28 13.98 7.72
C ALA A 156 -9.08 13.28 7.06
N PRO A 157 -8.33 14.00 6.20
CA PRO A 157 -7.25 13.40 5.43
C PRO A 157 -5.98 13.16 6.24
N THR A 158 -5.15 12.23 5.79
CA THR A 158 -3.82 11.99 6.33
C THR A 158 -2.75 12.39 5.32
N LEU A 159 -1.51 12.59 5.79
CA LEU A 159 -0.42 13.11 4.98
C LEU A 159 -0.10 12.24 3.74
N ASP A 160 -0.14 10.91 3.91
CA ASP A 160 0.31 9.93 2.91
C ASP A 160 -0.81 9.38 2.03
N LYS A 161 -2.04 9.90 2.14
CA LYS A 161 -3.21 9.42 1.39
C LYS A 161 -3.79 10.51 0.51
N GLY A 162 -4.44 10.08 -0.57
CA GLY A 162 -5.11 10.98 -1.49
C GLY A 162 -6.21 11.79 -0.82
N ILE A 163 -6.43 13.00 -1.34
CA ILE A 163 -7.54 13.89 -1.02
C ILE A 163 -8.13 14.39 -2.33
N SER A 164 -9.46 14.41 -2.40
CA SER A 164 -10.20 15.17 -3.42
C SER A 164 -10.95 16.32 -2.74
N ILE A 165 -10.71 17.55 -3.16
CA ILE A 165 -11.39 18.76 -2.68
C ILE A 165 -12.31 19.25 -3.79
N LEU A 166 -13.60 19.33 -3.51
CA LEU A 166 -14.62 19.86 -4.39
C LEU A 166 -14.95 21.30 -4.05
N PHE A 167 -15.21 22.11 -5.06
CA PHE A 167 -15.57 23.52 -4.93
C PHE A 167 -16.73 23.89 -5.84
N ASN A 168 -17.73 24.57 -5.27
CA ASN A 168 -18.88 25.11 -5.97
C ASN A 168 -18.76 26.64 -6.08
N SER A 169 -18.22 27.08 -7.22
CA SER A 169 -18.01 28.50 -7.48
C SER A 169 -19.30 29.32 -7.58
N ASN A 170 -20.45 28.68 -7.83
CA ASN A 170 -21.74 29.37 -7.92
C ASN A 170 -22.18 29.97 -6.57
N LEU A 171 -21.56 29.54 -5.47
CA LEU A 171 -21.83 30.03 -4.11
C LEU A 171 -20.78 31.05 -3.64
N GLN A 172 -19.76 31.35 -4.45
CA GLN A 172 -18.72 32.32 -4.13
C GLN A 172 -18.86 33.58 -5.01
N PRO A 173 -19.24 34.73 -4.42
CA PRO A 173 -19.26 35.99 -5.15
C PRO A 173 -17.90 36.32 -5.77
N GLY A 174 -17.90 36.81 -7.01
CA GLY A 174 -16.70 37.17 -7.76
C GLY A 174 -16.11 36.01 -8.58
N PHE A 175 -16.67 34.80 -8.46
CA PHE A 175 -16.27 33.65 -9.27
C PHE A 175 -16.99 33.52 -10.62
N GLU A 176 -17.90 34.44 -10.93
CA GLU A 176 -18.64 34.46 -12.19
C GLU A 176 -17.67 34.57 -13.37
N GLY A 177 -17.84 33.70 -14.36
CA GLY A 177 -17.00 33.68 -15.56
C GLY A 177 -15.54 33.30 -15.34
N ALA A 178 -15.19 32.63 -14.23
CA ALA A 178 -13.84 32.13 -13.98
C ALA A 178 -13.32 31.31 -15.17
N THR A 179 -12.15 31.69 -15.69
CA THR A 179 -11.47 30.96 -16.77
C THR A 179 -10.52 29.91 -16.21
N SER A 180 -10.03 30.14 -14.99
CA SER A 180 -9.19 29.22 -14.23
C SER A 180 -9.41 29.38 -12.72
N VAL A 181 -9.20 28.29 -11.99
CA VAL A 181 -9.41 28.21 -10.54
C VAL A 181 -8.23 27.46 -9.95
N HIS A 182 -7.63 28.01 -8.90
CA HIS A 182 -6.36 27.54 -8.34
C HIS A 182 -6.40 27.38 -6.83
N LEU A 183 -5.67 26.39 -6.31
CA LEU A 183 -5.46 26.17 -4.88
C LEU A 183 -4.24 26.97 -4.40
N HIS A 184 -4.45 27.85 -3.43
CA HIS A 184 -3.38 28.45 -2.63
C HIS A 184 -3.47 27.89 -1.21
N SER A 185 -2.46 27.16 -0.76
CA SER A 185 -2.61 26.29 0.42
C SER A 185 -1.31 26.06 1.20
N GLY A 186 -1.45 25.56 2.43
CA GLY A 186 -0.33 25.14 3.25
C GLY A 186 -0.71 24.18 4.37
N LEU A 187 0.24 23.35 4.78
CA LEU A 187 0.10 22.42 5.90
C LEU A 187 0.32 23.13 7.23
N ASN A 188 -0.38 22.70 8.28
CA ASN A 188 -0.20 23.14 9.67
C ASN A 188 -0.18 24.66 9.85
N ASN A 189 -1.23 25.34 9.39
CA ASN A 189 -1.31 26.80 9.40
C ASN A 189 -0.16 27.47 8.63
N TRP A 190 0.09 27.00 7.41
CA TRP A 190 1.08 27.56 6.47
C TRP A 190 2.56 27.32 6.84
N ASP A 191 2.85 26.27 7.59
CA ASP A 191 4.23 25.84 7.90
C ASP A 191 4.97 25.40 6.63
N ILE A 192 4.34 24.54 5.82
CA ILE A 192 4.79 24.20 4.47
C ILE A 192 3.76 24.73 3.46
N LYS A 193 4.18 25.63 2.57
CA LYS A 193 3.26 26.34 1.66
C LYS A 193 3.40 25.89 0.22
N GLN A 194 2.28 25.83 -0.47
CA GLN A 194 2.20 25.85 -1.93
C GLN A 194 1.41 27.10 -2.33
N GLU A 195 2.14 28.15 -2.68
CA GLU A 195 1.53 29.37 -3.15
C GLU A 195 1.09 29.22 -4.61
N TYR A 196 -0.09 29.73 -4.94
CA TYR A 196 -0.43 30.00 -6.34
C TYR A 196 0.32 31.23 -6.85
N GLN A 197 1.17 31.02 -7.85
CA GLN A 197 1.98 32.05 -8.50
C GLN A 197 1.61 32.10 -9.99
N ALA A 198 0.74 33.04 -10.36
CA ALA A 198 0.16 33.13 -11.71
C ALA A 198 1.21 33.29 -12.83
N TRP A 199 2.40 33.80 -12.50
CA TRP A 199 3.49 34.02 -13.46
C TRP A 199 4.40 32.80 -13.66
N LEU A 200 4.19 31.70 -12.94
CA LEU A 200 4.98 30.47 -13.07
C LEU A 200 4.12 29.33 -13.66
N PRO A 201 4.29 28.95 -14.94
CA PRO A 201 3.45 27.97 -15.61
C PRO A 201 3.35 26.62 -14.87
N GLU A 202 4.45 26.15 -14.29
CA GLU A 202 4.50 24.91 -13.52
C GLU A 202 3.67 24.97 -12.24
N ILE A 203 3.62 26.14 -11.59
CA ILE A 203 2.80 26.36 -10.39
C ILE A 203 1.33 26.55 -10.78
N VAL A 204 1.07 27.25 -11.88
CA VAL A 204 -0.27 27.40 -12.46
C VAL A 204 -0.88 26.03 -12.71
N GLU A 205 -0.16 25.13 -13.39
CA GLU A 205 -0.67 23.78 -13.67
C GLU A 205 -0.82 22.94 -12.39
N LYS A 206 0.19 22.94 -11.52
CA LYS A 206 0.16 22.17 -10.26
C LYS A 206 -1.02 22.53 -9.36
N THR A 207 -1.38 23.81 -9.29
CA THR A 207 -2.43 24.31 -8.39
C THR A 207 -3.82 24.31 -9.01
N LYS A 208 -3.94 24.00 -10.31
CA LYS A 208 -5.16 24.16 -11.07
C LYS A 208 -6.22 23.13 -10.68
N PHE A 209 -7.42 23.61 -10.38
CA PHE A 209 -8.58 22.75 -10.25
C PHE A 209 -9.03 22.23 -11.63
N LYS A 210 -9.41 20.97 -11.66
CA LYS A 210 -10.16 20.39 -12.77
C LYS A 210 -11.57 20.97 -12.80
N ASN A 211 -11.99 21.52 -13.94
CA ASN A 211 -13.35 21.96 -14.17
C ASN A 211 -14.27 20.74 -14.41
N LEU A 212 -15.31 20.58 -13.59
CA LEU A 212 -16.30 19.50 -13.72
C LEU A 212 -17.55 19.93 -14.51
N GLY A 213 -17.65 21.20 -14.89
CA GLY A 213 -18.79 21.84 -15.54
C GLY A 213 -19.68 22.62 -14.56
N ASN A 214 -20.47 23.56 -15.09
CA ASN A 214 -21.51 24.29 -14.35
C ASN A 214 -21.04 24.95 -13.03
N GLY A 215 -19.81 25.47 -13.01
CA GLY A 215 -19.26 26.13 -11.84
C GLY A 215 -18.79 25.17 -10.73
N PHE A 216 -18.69 23.87 -10.99
CA PHE A 216 -18.12 22.88 -10.08
C PHE A 216 -16.69 22.53 -10.47
N TYR A 217 -15.83 22.40 -9.47
CA TYR A 217 -14.39 22.18 -9.63
C TYR A 217 -13.91 21.09 -8.67
N LYS A 218 -12.82 20.40 -9.05
CA LYS A 218 -12.17 19.37 -8.22
C LYS A 218 -10.64 19.56 -8.22
N MET A 219 -10.03 19.42 -7.06
CA MET A 219 -8.60 19.32 -6.86
C MET A 219 -8.27 17.96 -6.24
N ASP A 220 -7.35 17.22 -6.86
CA ASP A 220 -6.87 15.94 -6.35
C ASP A 220 -5.39 16.08 -5.97
N LEU A 221 -5.01 15.67 -4.75
CA LEU A 221 -3.62 15.71 -4.29
C LEU A 221 -3.33 14.64 -3.24
N ILE A 222 -2.07 14.23 -3.13
CA ILE A 222 -1.53 13.53 -1.96
C ILE A 222 -0.68 14.56 -1.20
N PRO A 223 -1.00 14.92 0.05
CA PRO A 223 -0.32 16.02 0.75
C PRO A 223 1.20 15.85 0.81
N LYS A 224 1.70 14.66 1.15
CA LYS A 224 3.14 14.41 1.20
C LYS A 224 3.85 14.81 -0.10
N GLU A 225 3.32 14.37 -1.23
CA GLU A 225 3.87 14.63 -2.57
C GLU A 225 3.65 16.08 -2.99
N TYR A 226 2.43 16.60 -2.79
CA TYR A 226 2.06 17.94 -3.23
C TYR A 226 2.87 19.03 -2.54
N TYR A 227 3.15 18.88 -1.24
CA TYR A 227 3.93 19.84 -0.46
C TYR A 227 5.41 19.48 -0.35
N ASN A 228 5.84 18.33 -0.89
CA ASN A 228 7.16 17.74 -0.62
C ASN A 228 7.46 17.68 0.89
N ALA A 229 6.49 17.22 1.68
CA ALA A 229 6.63 17.17 3.13
C ALA A 229 7.74 16.18 3.54
N PRO A 230 8.61 16.54 4.51
CA PRO A 230 9.72 15.67 4.91
C PRO A 230 9.21 14.41 5.62
N ASP A 231 10.05 13.36 5.62
CA ASP A 231 9.74 12.15 6.37
C ASP A 231 9.57 12.44 7.87
N GLY A 232 8.57 11.80 8.48
CA GLY A 232 8.19 12.04 9.87
C GLY A 232 7.40 13.33 10.12
N TYR A 233 7.08 14.12 9.09
CA TYR A 233 6.19 15.27 9.24
C TYR A 233 4.79 14.83 9.67
N VAL A 234 4.21 15.53 10.64
CA VAL A 234 2.86 15.23 11.13
C VAL A 234 1.91 16.32 10.66
N MET A 235 0.94 15.94 9.85
CA MET A 235 -0.12 16.84 9.41
C MET A 235 -1.22 16.94 10.47
N ASN A 236 -1.49 18.15 10.94
CA ASN A 236 -2.58 18.52 11.85
C ASN A 236 -3.75 19.16 11.08
N ASN A 237 -3.44 20.01 10.10
CA ASN A 237 -4.45 20.62 9.23
C ASN A 237 -3.88 20.99 7.86
N LEU A 238 -4.78 21.19 6.91
CA LEU A 238 -4.56 21.83 5.64
C LEU A 238 -5.34 23.15 5.64
N VAL A 239 -4.64 24.26 5.52
CA VAL A 239 -5.26 25.59 5.34
C VAL A 239 -5.18 25.96 3.87
N PHE A 240 -6.28 26.46 3.31
CA PHE A 240 -6.31 26.83 1.90
C PHE A 240 -7.35 27.89 1.59
N LEU A 241 -7.12 28.59 0.50
CA LEU A 241 -8.11 29.41 -0.17
C LEU A 241 -8.09 29.07 -1.66
N ILE A 242 -9.19 29.39 -2.34
CA ILE A 242 -9.34 29.16 -3.77
C ILE A 242 -9.22 30.52 -4.46
N VAL A 243 -8.39 30.57 -5.50
CA VAL A 243 -8.10 31.76 -6.29
C VAL A 243 -8.76 31.64 -7.66
N LYS A 244 -9.44 32.69 -8.11
CA LYS A 244 -9.91 32.84 -9.48
C LYS A 244 -8.86 33.55 -10.32
N ASP A 245 -8.58 32.99 -11.50
CA ASP A 245 -7.69 33.57 -12.50
C ASP A 245 -6.38 34.05 -11.84
N GLU A 246 -5.84 35.19 -12.27
CA GLU A 246 -4.63 35.77 -11.70
C GLU A 246 -4.93 36.61 -10.44
N TRP A 247 -5.50 35.99 -9.41
CA TRP A 247 -5.92 36.68 -8.17
C TRP A 247 -7.06 37.70 -8.35
N ALA A 248 -7.94 37.47 -9.33
CA ALA A 248 -9.08 38.36 -9.59
C ALA A 248 -10.15 38.29 -8.49
N SER A 249 -10.26 37.16 -7.79
CA SER A 249 -11.10 36.96 -6.61
C SER A 249 -10.60 35.78 -5.79
N THR A 250 -11.00 35.68 -4.52
CA THR A 250 -10.66 34.57 -3.63
C THR A 250 -11.84 34.15 -2.76
N THR A 251 -11.79 32.91 -2.26
CA THR A 251 -12.57 32.52 -1.08
C THR A 251 -11.88 33.02 0.20
N PRO A 252 -12.58 33.08 1.35
CA PRO A 252 -11.94 33.10 2.65
C PRO A 252 -11.12 31.83 2.91
N ASP A 253 -10.20 31.90 3.86
CA ASP A 253 -9.44 30.73 4.33
C ASP A 253 -10.37 29.63 4.82
N GLN A 254 -10.05 28.41 4.41
CA GLN A 254 -10.67 27.17 4.81
C GLN A 254 -9.66 26.35 5.61
N VAL A 255 -10.15 25.61 6.59
CA VAL A 255 -9.34 24.70 7.39
C VAL A 255 -9.92 23.31 7.29
N LEU A 256 -9.11 22.38 6.79
CA LEU A 256 -9.41 20.95 6.77
C LEU A 256 -8.53 20.27 7.82
N ASN A 257 -9.15 19.82 8.91
CA ASN A 257 -8.42 19.12 9.98
C ASN A 257 -8.02 17.72 9.51
N ALA A 258 -6.80 17.31 9.85
CA ALA A 258 -6.29 16.00 9.50
C ALA A 258 -6.99 14.89 10.29
N GLY A 259 -6.99 13.69 9.73
CA GLY A 259 -7.32 12.47 10.45
C GLY A 259 -6.27 12.14 11.52
N GLU A 260 -6.62 11.22 12.42
CA GLU A 260 -5.69 10.79 13.46
C GLU A 260 -4.42 10.19 12.85
N TYR A 261 -3.27 10.76 13.22
CA TYR A 261 -1.98 10.16 12.93
C TYR A 261 -1.70 9.06 13.96
N ILE A 262 -1.79 7.81 13.53
CA ILE A 262 -1.36 6.68 14.35
C ILE A 262 0.13 6.48 14.08
N PRO A 263 1.03 6.84 15.03
CA PRO A 263 2.45 6.61 14.83
C PRO A 263 2.71 5.10 14.65
N PRO A 264 3.69 4.73 13.80
CA PRO A 264 4.10 3.34 13.72
C PRO A 264 4.53 2.86 15.12
N PRO A 265 4.26 1.59 15.47
CA PRO A 265 4.70 1.03 16.75
C PRO A 265 6.21 1.17 16.90
N PRO A 266 6.72 1.32 18.14
CA PRO A 266 8.16 1.48 18.34
C PRO A 266 8.93 0.23 17.85
N PRO A 267 10.19 0.41 17.43
CA PRO A 267 11.06 -0.71 17.06
C PRO A 267 11.19 -1.72 18.19
N GLU A 268 11.03 -3.00 17.87
CA GLU A 268 11.19 -4.10 18.83
C GLU A 268 12.37 -4.97 18.40
N PHE A 269 13.34 -5.18 19.29
CA PHE A 269 14.50 -6.05 19.06
C PHE A 269 14.49 -7.24 20.02
N ARG A 270 14.77 -8.44 19.51
CA ARG A 270 14.83 -9.65 20.33
C ARG A 270 15.76 -10.72 19.75
N PHE A 271 16.26 -11.57 20.64
CA PHE A 271 16.94 -12.82 20.30
C PHE A 271 16.00 -14.03 20.39
N PHE A 272 16.29 -15.07 19.61
CA PHE A 272 15.60 -16.36 19.66
C PHE A 272 16.59 -17.51 19.45
N PRO A 273 16.51 -18.64 20.17
CA PRO A 273 15.69 -18.86 21.36
C PRO A 273 16.15 -18.02 22.55
N LEU A 274 15.26 -17.83 23.55
CA LEU A 274 15.58 -17.09 24.79
C LEU A 274 16.63 -17.79 25.66
N GLN A 275 16.72 -19.12 25.54
CA GLN A 275 17.79 -19.92 26.12
C GLN A 275 18.59 -20.51 24.99
N LEU A 276 19.89 -20.25 24.99
CA LEU A 276 20.78 -20.56 23.89
C LEU A 276 21.88 -21.50 24.37
N SER A 277 22.27 -22.48 23.57
CA SER A 277 23.48 -23.27 23.77
C SER A 277 24.43 -23.12 22.56
N LYS A 278 25.66 -23.61 22.69
CA LYS A 278 26.60 -23.65 21.55
C LYS A 278 26.16 -24.59 20.41
N LYS A 279 25.13 -25.40 20.63
CA LYS A 279 24.56 -26.34 19.64
C LYS A 279 23.31 -25.77 18.94
N ASP A 280 22.98 -24.50 19.17
CA ASP A 280 21.78 -23.87 18.59
C ASP A 280 22.09 -22.87 17.47
N PHE A 281 21.03 -22.39 16.82
CA PHE A 281 21.06 -21.24 15.93
C PHE A 281 20.59 -20.01 16.70
N LEU A 282 21.35 -18.91 16.62
CA LEU A 282 20.95 -17.63 17.19
C LEU A 282 20.14 -16.83 16.17
N GLY A 283 18.84 -16.74 16.39
CA GLY A 283 17.93 -15.83 15.72
C GLY A 283 18.10 -14.41 16.24
N ILE A 284 18.25 -13.46 15.32
CA ILE A 284 18.26 -12.01 15.57
C ILE A 284 17.07 -11.44 14.80
N ILE A 285 16.15 -10.79 15.51
CA ILE A 285 14.89 -10.30 14.95
C ILE A 285 14.67 -8.86 15.40
N ARG A 286 14.42 -7.97 14.44
CA ARG A 286 13.95 -6.61 14.71
C ARG A 286 12.70 -6.30 13.88
N LYS A 287 11.70 -5.70 14.51
CA LYS A 287 10.44 -5.29 13.90
C LYS A 287 10.23 -3.78 14.02
N ASN A 288 9.38 -3.23 13.17
CA ASN A 288 9.00 -1.82 13.15
C ASN A 288 10.22 -0.89 13.04
N ASN A 289 11.11 -1.19 12.09
CA ASN A 289 12.33 -0.44 11.86
C ASN A 289 12.02 0.95 11.33
N GLU A 290 12.87 1.91 11.69
CA GLU A 290 12.81 3.27 11.20
C GLU A 290 13.01 3.33 9.67
N PRO A 291 12.43 4.33 8.97
CA PRO A 291 12.72 4.56 7.57
C PRO A 291 14.23 4.64 7.31
N GLY A 292 14.70 3.94 6.27
CA GLY A 292 16.12 3.86 5.93
C GLY A 292 16.92 2.81 6.70
N VAL A 293 16.34 2.16 7.72
CA VAL A 293 16.95 0.99 8.36
C VAL A 293 16.55 -0.29 7.61
N ASN A 294 17.50 -0.88 6.90
CA ASN A 294 17.28 -2.07 6.07
C ASN A 294 18.29 -3.20 6.33
N LYS A 295 19.25 -3.00 7.23
CA LYS A 295 20.19 -4.04 7.65
C LYS A 295 20.39 -4.10 9.15
N LEU A 296 20.70 -5.30 9.63
CA LEU A 296 21.32 -5.54 10.92
C LEU A 296 22.70 -6.17 10.71
N LEU A 297 23.74 -5.51 11.20
CA LEU A 297 25.10 -6.01 11.22
C LEU A 297 25.38 -6.61 12.59
N TYR A 298 25.77 -7.88 12.65
CA TYR A 298 26.09 -8.55 13.91
C TYR A 298 27.58 -8.83 14.03
N THR A 299 28.09 -8.77 15.25
CA THR A 299 29.39 -9.28 15.66
C THR A 299 29.20 -10.11 16.93
N ILE A 300 29.54 -11.40 16.85
CA ILE A 300 29.49 -12.34 17.97
C ILE A 300 30.91 -12.69 18.35
N THR A 301 31.27 -12.49 19.62
CA THR A 301 32.57 -12.86 20.17
C THR A 301 32.40 -13.98 21.19
N ALA A 302 33.11 -15.08 21.00
CA ALA A 302 33.09 -16.27 21.83
C ALA A 302 34.54 -16.73 22.08
N ASN A 303 35.15 -16.22 23.16
CA ASN A 303 36.60 -16.30 23.39
C ASN A 303 37.38 -15.77 22.15
N ASP A 304 38.20 -16.60 21.52
CA ASP A 304 39.00 -16.24 20.35
C ASP A 304 38.23 -16.33 19.02
N VAL A 305 36.97 -16.81 19.05
CA VAL A 305 36.13 -16.93 17.84
C VAL A 305 35.30 -15.66 17.67
N VAL A 306 35.40 -15.03 16.50
CA VAL A 306 34.58 -13.88 16.10
C VAL A 306 33.76 -14.24 14.87
N LEU A 307 32.44 -14.06 14.95
CA LEU A 307 31.51 -14.25 13.83
C LEU A 307 30.90 -12.90 13.46
N THR A 308 30.93 -12.56 12.19
CA THR A 308 30.32 -11.33 11.67
C THR A 308 29.41 -11.65 10.50
N GLY A 309 28.37 -10.84 10.33
CA GLY A 309 27.54 -10.91 9.13
C GLY A 309 26.47 -9.84 9.13
N GLU A 310 25.63 -9.90 8.11
CA GLU A 310 24.50 -8.98 7.96
C GLU A 310 23.21 -9.74 7.65
N PHE A 311 22.10 -9.18 8.11
CA PHE A 311 20.75 -9.55 7.67
C PHE A 311 20.12 -8.37 6.97
N MET A 312 19.50 -8.62 5.82
CA MET A 312 18.73 -7.62 5.09
C MET A 312 17.24 -7.79 5.40
N GLY A 313 16.50 -6.69 5.34
CA GLY A 313 15.05 -6.67 5.48
C GLY A 313 14.52 -5.26 5.18
N GLY A 314 13.39 -4.92 5.79
CA GLY A 314 12.73 -3.62 5.58
C GLY A 314 12.15 -3.04 6.85
N THR A 315 11.34 -1.99 6.70
CA THR A 315 10.69 -1.29 7.82
C THR A 315 9.78 -2.21 8.65
N ALA A 316 9.18 -3.24 8.04
CA ALA A 316 8.33 -4.19 8.78
C ALA A 316 9.15 -5.14 9.68
N GLU A 317 10.17 -5.80 9.11
CA GLU A 317 10.98 -6.80 9.82
C GLU A 317 12.36 -6.96 9.17
N ILE A 318 13.39 -7.16 10.00
CA ILE A 318 14.69 -7.73 9.63
C ILE A 318 14.90 -8.95 10.52
N LYS A 319 15.16 -10.11 9.89
CA LYS A 319 15.29 -11.38 10.61
C LYS A 319 16.34 -12.26 9.96
N GLY A 320 17.13 -12.93 10.79
CA GLY A 320 18.01 -13.99 10.34
C GLY A 320 18.51 -14.87 11.47
N PHE A 321 19.19 -15.95 11.08
CA PHE A 321 19.73 -16.95 12.01
C PHE A 321 21.23 -17.11 11.78
N VAL A 322 21.99 -17.06 12.86
CA VAL A 322 23.43 -17.34 12.87
C VAL A 322 23.64 -18.77 13.34
N ASN A 323 24.36 -19.57 12.54
CA ASN A 323 24.74 -20.92 12.91
C ASN A 323 25.89 -20.88 13.93
N LEU A 324 25.60 -21.21 15.20
CA LEU A 324 26.65 -21.33 16.23
C LEU A 324 27.27 -22.72 16.29
N VAL A 325 26.57 -23.75 15.80
CA VAL A 325 26.95 -25.16 15.93
C VAL A 325 28.30 -25.43 15.28
N THR A 326 28.48 -24.97 14.04
CA THR A 326 29.70 -25.26 13.28
C THR A 326 30.90 -24.47 13.81
N PRO A 327 30.79 -23.15 14.05
CA PRO A 327 31.95 -22.37 14.49
C PRO A 327 32.35 -22.62 15.94
N LEU A 328 31.41 -22.99 16.82
CA LEU A 328 31.68 -23.13 18.26
C LEU A 328 31.90 -24.58 18.71
N LYS A 329 31.95 -25.55 17.78
CA LYS A 329 32.04 -26.98 18.10
C LYS A 329 33.24 -27.32 19.01
N ASP A 330 34.41 -26.75 18.71
CA ASP A 330 35.68 -27.08 19.38
C ASP A 330 36.01 -26.11 20.52
N VAL A 331 35.16 -25.11 20.78
CA VAL A 331 35.38 -24.17 21.87
C VAL A 331 35.05 -24.85 23.19
N GLN A 332 36.08 -25.09 23.99
CA GLN A 332 35.96 -25.70 25.31
C GLN A 332 35.58 -24.65 26.36
N ASN A 333 34.80 -25.07 27.36
CA ASN A 333 34.41 -24.26 28.52
C ASN A 333 33.71 -22.92 28.18
N LEU A 334 33.04 -22.83 27.03
CA LEU A 334 32.30 -21.64 26.64
C LEU A 334 30.98 -21.53 27.44
N THR A 335 30.89 -20.51 28.29
CA THR A 335 29.73 -20.27 29.17
C THR A 335 28.86 -19.09 28.72
N SER A 336 29.35 -18.23 27.82
CA SER A 336 28.62 -17.10 27.29
C SER A 336 29.19 -16.64 25.94
N ILE A 337 28.42 -15.84 25.21
CA ILE A 337 28.87 -15.13 24.01
C ILE A 337 28.53 -13.65 24.15
N HIS A 338 29.38 -12.79 23.61
CA HIS A 338 29.09 -11.37 23.45
C HIS A 338 28.48 -11.13 22.07
N VAL A 339 27.37 -10.40 22.00
CA VAL A 339 26.64 -10.12 20.77
C VAL A 339 26.40 -8.62 20.64
N LEU A 340 27.09 -8.01 19.68
CA LEU A 340 26.88 -6.64 19.25
C LEU A 340 26.06 -6.65 17.96
N VAL A 341 24.98 -5.87 17.92
CA VAL A 341 24.14 -5.67 16.73
C VAL A 341 24.01 -4.18 16.47
N LYS A 342 24.30 -3.78 15.23
CA LYS A 342 24.15 -2.41 14.72
C LYS A 342 23.23 -2.36 13.51
N ASP A 343 22.70 -1.18 13.19
CA ASP A 343 22.01 -0.94 11.92
C ASP A 343 22.96 -0.43 10.81
N ASN A 344 22.45 -0.24 9.59
CA ASN A 344 23.21 0.31 8.46
C ASN A 344 23.64 1.78 8.62
N ASN A 345 23.23 2.46 9.69
CA ASN A 345 23.66 3.81 10.03
C ASN A 345 24.68 3.82 11.18
N ASP A 346 25.21 2.65 11.55
CA ASP A 346 26.16 2.41 12.65
C ASP A 346 25.59 2.67 14.05
N ASN A 347 24.26 2.77 14.20
CA ASN A 347 23.63 2.87 15.51
C ASN A 347 23.66 1.51 16.22
N VAL A 348 23.99 1.50 17.51
CA VAL A 348 23.97 0.28 18.33
C VAL A 348 22.52 -0.07 18.68
N ILE A 349 22.05 -1.22 18.22
CA ILE A 349 20.71 -1.74 18.49
C ILE A 349 20.72 -2.60 19.76
N SER A 350 21.76 -3.39 19.93
CA SER A 350 21.95 -4.23 21.11
C SER A 350 23.43 -4.49 21.30
N ASP A 351 23.88 -4.41 22.54
CA ASP A 351 25.23 -4.78 22.96
C ASP A 351 25.11 -5.57 24.26
N THR A 352 25.23 -6.89 24.18
CA THR A 352 24.87 -7.76 25.29
C THR A 352 25.69 -9.03 25.36
N THR A 353 25.77 -9.60 26.56
CA THR A 353 26.34 -10.92 26.79
C THR A 353 25.23 -11.93 27.04
N ILE A 354 25.14 -12.96 26.20
CA ILE A 354 24.15 -14.03 26.30
C ILE A 354 24.81 -15.23 26.99
N PRO A 355 24.30 -15.66 28.17
CA PRO A 355 24.78 -16.88 28.81
C PRO A 355 24.35 -18.11 28.01
N LEU A 356 25.28 -19.05 27.82
CA LEU A 356 25.01 -20.32 27.16
C LEU A 356 24.60 -21.38 28.18
N LYS A 357 23.56 -22.13 27.85
CA LYS A 357 23.16 -23.34 28.57
C LYS A 357 24.08 -24.48 28.20
N THR A 358 24.50 -25.22 29.23
CA THR A 358 25.09 -26.54 29.04
C THR A 358 23.97 -27.49 28.60
N VAL A 359 24.19 -28.16 27.49
CA VAL A 359 23.32 -29.21 26.96
C VAL A 359 24.09 -30.51 27.08
N ASP A 360 23.50 -31.48 27.76
CA ASP A 360 24.08 -32.80 28.01
C ASP A 360 24.51 -33.53 26.72
#